data_AF-A0A535NW19-F1
#
_entry.id   AF-A0A535NW19-F1
#
_cell.length_a   1.000
_cell.length_b   1.000
_cell.length_c   1.000
_cell.angle_alpha   90.00
_cell.angle_beta   90.00
_cell.angle_gamma   90.00
#
_symmetry.space_group_name_H-M   'P 1'
#
loop_
_entity.id
_entity.type
_entity.pdbx_description
1 polymer ?
#
loop_
_entity_poly.entity_id
_entity_poly.type
_entity_poly.pdbx_seq_one_letter_code
_entity_poly.pdbx_strand_id
1 'polypeptide(L)'
;MKTLAKLLYVEADEEITDLVDRLRDLSLEDAVTFVVPERARALQSPMSFRLLKRYADSYGKRVNLVSGDPRLQSMSLEAGLTAYPSLAAYDTGTEVHQPALVDEPPAASAAPAAPVPVGVETGSRVAAGAGGVATLDRPRPTSVISAAPKKPPAPTKPARSGPSFNSYRPYVIGAGALAIVALLVGILYLPSATATLSVSGTPIKADITLLGAPGTAAGSPDHFATRAVHADQSQTLPGTATGQKQIDAQPSTGSVTFTYSCTFFCDNNAKTIAAGTSVSTSDGKQYLTQKATTVSSPRGSASAQVKAVQPGPSGNTEAHTITNINNSRDFNLTVDNAQATAGGADPRTATVIQQSDIDGIRDVYAKDAVPQVTDQLTSKAQGLKLVMVGNGVQATATSDHKVGEEVSGMTVTVKVTGDGVAFDDKPVKQMLKSGLQHKLSSGTQLTNNLNLSYDAIDVAADGHITLNGHASGFSTPVFLESNIRGHLKGMSPSNAHAFLQSLPNVVDARVTQSPFGLPWLPLFSSRISLKIQEVSGSPSS
;
A
#
# COMPACT_ATOMS: atom_id res chain seq x y z
N MET A 1 0.81 15.19 31.56
CA MET A 1 0.87 16.18 30.48
C MET A 1 1.48 15.51 29.24
N LYS A 2 0.65 14.97 28.34
CA LYS A 2 1.10 14.54 27.00
C LYS A 2 1.09 15.80 26.14
N THR A 3 2.26 16.29 25.74
CA THR A 3 2.35 17.37 24.76
C THR A 3 1.88 16.81 23.43
N LEU A 4 0.88 17.44 22.81
CA LEU A 4 0.42 17.11 21.45
C LEU A 4 1.62 17.32 20.52
N ALA A 5 2.09 16.22 19.93
CA ALA A 5 3.19 16.27 18.99
C ALA A 5 2.63 15.98 17.60
N LYS A 6 2.69 16.97 16.71
CA LYS A 6 2.27 16.81 15.32
C LYS A 6 3.25 15.95 14.55
N LEU A 7 2.70 14.90 13.92
CA LEU A 7 3.42 14.04 13.00
C LEU A 7 3.55 14.71 11.63
N LEU A 8 4.77 14.69 11.08
CA LEU A 8 5.08 15.13 9.73
C LEU A 8 5.75 13.98 8.98
N TYR A 9 5.22 13.60 7.83
CA TYR A 9 5.83 12.64 6.94
C TYR A 9 6.81 13.37 6.02
N VAL A 10 8.05 12.88 5.99
CA VAL A 10 9.11 13.40 5.13
C VAL A 10 9.12 12.62 3.82
N GLU A 11 9.05 13.34 2.70
CA GLU A 11 9.13 12.73 1.37
C GLU A 11 10.58 12.34 1.04
N ALA A 12 10.77 11.37 0.15
CA ALA A 12 12.11 10.81 -0.12
C ALA A 12 13.07 11.82 -0.80
N ASP A 13 12.52 12.76 -1.56
CA ASP A 13 13.19 13.81 -2.31
C ASP A 13 13.25 15.16 -1.59
N GLU A 14 12.60 15.29 -0.43
CA GLU A 14 12.58 16.52 0.37
C GLU A 14 14.00 16.89 0.86
N GLU A 15 14.33 18.19 0.88
CA GLU A 15 15.62 18.71 1.34
C GLU A 15 15.55 19.22 2.79
N ILE A 16 16.72 19.42 3.41
CA ILE A 16 16.80 19.91 4.80
C ILE A 16 16.19 21.30 4.97
N THR A 17 16.23 22.13 3.93
CA THR A 17 15.64 23.47 3.93
C THR A 17 14.12 23.41 4.05
N ASP A 18 13.49 22.44 3.39
CA ASP A 18 12.03 22.26 3.41
C ASP A 18 11.55 21.84 4.80
N LEU A 19 12.30 20.95 5.47
CA LEU A 19 12.04 20.56 6.85
C LEU A 19 12.15 21.74 7.82
N VAL A 20 13.14 22.62 7.63
CA VAL A 20 13.34 23.81 8.47
C VAL A 20 12.23 24.83 8.23
N ASP A 21 11.79 25.04 6.99
CA ASP A 21 10.67 25.93 6.67
C ASP A 21 9.35 25.40 7.25
N ARG A 22 9.08 24.09 7.14
CA ARG A 22 7.92 23.46 7.79
C ARG A 22 7.98 23.58 9.32
N LEU A 23 9.16 23.46 9.92
CA LEU A 23 9.34 23.65 11.37
C LEU A 23 9.07 25.10 11.80
N ARG A 24 9.44 26.09 10.97
CA ARG A 24 9.14 27.51 11.18
C ARG A 24 7.65 27.80 11.11
N ASP A 25 6.97 27.25 10.11
CA ASP A 25 5.54 27.53 9.86
C ASP A 25 4.64 26.94 10.97
N LEU A 26 5.12 25.91 11.67
CA LEU A 26 4.46 25.27 12.81
C LEU A 26 4.65 26.03 14.13
N SER A 27 4.44 27.34 14.13
CA SER A 27 4.63 28.23 15.29
C SER A 27 3.84 27.85 16.56
N LEU A 28 2.75 27.09 16.43
CA LEU A 28 1.82 26.77 17.53
C LEU A 28 2.13 25.46 18.30
N GLU A 29 3.11 24.66 17.87
CA GLU A 29 3.38 23.34 18.49
C GLU A 29 4.73 23.26 19.19
N ASP A 30 4.71 22.79 20.44
CA ASP A 30 5.91 22.66 21.29
C ASP A 30 6.72 21.38 20.99
N ALA A 31 6.12 20.41 20.29
CA ALA A 31 6.74 19.15 19.91
C ALA A 31 6.36 18.76 18.47
N VAL A 32 7.33 18.35 17.66
CA VAL A 32 7.15 17.93 16.27
C VAL A 32 7.84 16.59 16.05
N THR A 33 7.15 15.63 15.41
CA THR A 33 7.69 14.30 15.15
C THR A 33 7.80 14.08 13.64
N PHE A 34 9.02 13.84 13.14
CA PHE A 34 9.27 13.56 11.73
C PHE A 34 9.31 12.05 11.49
N VAL A 35 8.51 11.56 10.55
CA VAL A 35 8.52 10.18 10.07
C VAL A 35 9.35 10.13 8.80
N VAL A 36 10.51 9.48 8.88
CA VAL A 36 11.55 9.57 7.85
C VAL A 36 11.80 8.20 7.22
N PRO A 37 11.56 8.05 5.90
CA PRO A 37 11.82 6.80 5.19
C PRO A 37 13.33 6.54 5.08
N GLU A 38 13.70 5.27 4.87
CA GLU A 38 15.09 4.76 4.81
C GLU A 38 15.99 5.40 3.72
N ARG A 39 15.44 6.29 2.88
CA ARG A 39 16.15 6.96 1.77
C ARG A 39 15.91 8.47 1.67
N ALA A 40 15.43 9.12 2.72
CA ALA A 40 15.18 10.57 2.67
C ALA A 40 16.46 11.37 2.40
N ARG A 41 16.47 12.24 1.38
CA ARG A 41 17.61 13.10 1.05
C ARG A 41 17.92 14.14 2.12
N ALA A 42 16.89 14.69 2.78
CA ALA A 42 17.03 15.74 3.78
C ALA A 42 17.96 15.38 4.97
N LEU A 43 18.07 14.10 5.33
CA LEU A 43 18.68 13.66 6.60
C LEU A 43 19.80 12.62 6.41
N GLN A 44 20.51 12.66 5.28
CA GLN A 44 21.62 11.72 5.00
C GLN A 44 22.94 12.03 5.72
N SER A 45 23.07 13.21 6.35
CA SER A 45 24.31 13.67 6.98
C SER A 45 24.13 13.99 8.46
N PRO A 46 25.12 13.69 9.34
CA PRO A 46 25.05 14.06 10.76
C PRO A 46 24.92 15.58 10.95
N MET A 47 25.46 16.37 10.01
CA MET A 47 25.34 17.82 10.02
C MET A 47 23.90 18.29 9.80
N SER A 48 23.10 17.56 9.01
CA SER A 48 21.68 17.88 8.80
C SER A 48 20.88 17.73 10.08
N PHE A 49 21.14 16.69 10.88
CA PHE A 49 20.48 16.50 12.17
C PHE A 49 20.86 17.58 13.19
N ARG A 50 22.14 17.99 13.24
CA ARG A 50 22.58 19.10 14.10
C ARG A 50 21.97 20.44 13.67
N LEU A 51 21.81 20.66 12.37
CA LEU A 51 21.15 21.85 11.83
C LEU A 51 19.68 21.87 12.25
N LEU A 52 18.96 20.76 12.06
CA LEU A 52 17.56 20.60 12.47
C LEU A 52 17.38 20.83 13.97
N LYS A 53 18.25 20.24 14.81
CA LYS A 53 18.24 20.44 16.27
C LYS A 53 18.45 21.91 16.64
N ARG A 54 19.42 22.59 16.01
CA ARG A 54 19.72 23.99 16.28
C ARG A 54 18.55 24.91 15.94
N TYR A 55 17.87 24.66 14.82
CA TYR A 55 16.66 25.42 14.45
C TYR A 55 15.50 25.12 15.41
N ALA A 56 15.27 23.85 15.74
CA ALA A 56 14.27 23.45 16.72
C ALA A 56 14.46 24.16 18.07
N ASP A 57 15.70 24.18 18.58
CA ASP A 57 16.05 24.86 19.83
C ASP A 57 15.85 26.37 19.73
N SER A 58 16.20 26.98 18.60
CA SER A 58 15.97 28.41 18.37
C SER A 58 14.48 28.79 18.36
N TYR A 59 13.62 27.83 18.01
CA TYR A 59 12.16 27.98 18.03
C TYR A 59 11.51 27.45 19.32
N GLY A 60 12.30 26.95 20.28
CA GLY A 60 11.80 26.38 21.53
C GLY A 60 11.02 25.08 21.36
N LYS A 61 11.24 24.33 20.27
CA LYS A 61 10.49 23.11 19.92
C LYS A 61 11.29 21.86 20.22
N ARG A 62 10.62 20.81 20.70
CA ARG A 62 11.19 19.46 20.78
C ARG A 62 10.97 18.73 19.46
N VAL A 63 12.01 18.08 18.94
CA VAL A 63 11.91 17.31 17.69
C VAL A 63 12.20 15.84 17.95
N ASN A 64 11.30 14.98 17.50
CA ASN A 64 11.41 13.53 17.56
C ASN A 64 11.54 12.95 16.15
N LEU A 65 12.26 11.84 16.01
CA LEU A 65 12.45 11.14 14.74
C LEU A 65 11.85 9.72 14.83
N VAL A 66 11.07 9.32 13.83
CA VAL A 66 10.62 7.95 13.63
C VAL A 66 11.23 7.42 12.34
N SER A 67 12.08 6.41 12.44
CA SER A 67 12.68 5.76 11.26
C SER A 67 13.03 4.30 11.55
N GLY A 68 12.86 3.43 10.56
CA GLY A 68 13.27 2.02 10.64
C GLY A 68 14.78 1.81 10.45
N ASP A 69 15.52 2.81 9.94
CA ASP A 69 16.94 2.70 9.66
C ASP A 69 17.81 2.93 10.93
N PRO A 70 18.59 1.92 11.37
CA PRO A 70 19.51 2.06 12.50
C PRO A 70 20.53 3.20 12.34
N ARG A 71 20.94 3.53 11.11
CA ARG A 71 21.90 4.62 10.85
C ARG A 71 21.28 5.98 11.17
N LEU A 72 20.08 6.24 10.67
CA LEU A 72 19.36 7.48 10.95
C LEU A 72 19.05 7.64 12.45
N GLN A 73 18.69 6.54 13.13
CA GLN A 73 18.49 6.55 14.58
C GLN A 73 19.78 6.93 15.34
N SER A 74 20.92 6.35 14.96
CA SER A 74 22.20 6.67 15.60
C SER A 74 22.59 8.14 15.41
N MET A 75 22.39 8.69 14.21
CA MET A 75 22.69 10.08 13.87
C MET A 75 21.75 11.06 14.57
N SER A 76 20.47 10.70 14.76
CA SER A 76 19.54 11.52 15.52
C SER A 76 19.90 11.58 17.01
N LEU A 77 20.30 10.45 17.59
CA LEU A 77 20.70 10.39 18.99
C LEU A 77 22.00 11.17 19.22
N GLU A 78 22.95 11.09 18.29
CA GLU A 78 24.19 11.88 18.34
C GLU A 78 23.92 13.40 18.25
N ALA A 79 22.89 13.80 17.51
CA ALA A 79 22.45 15.19 17.43
C ALA A 79 21.59 15.64 18.63
N GLY A 80 21.29 14.74 19.58
CA GLY A 80 20.46 15.03 20.76
C GLY A 80 18.96 15.10 20.46
N LEU A 81 18.49 14.39 19.45
CA LEU A 81 17.07 14.18 19.11
C LEU A 81 16.61 12.82 19.62
N THR A 82 15.35 12.70 20.03
CA THR A 82 14.77 11.41 20.45
C THR A 82 14.38 10.60 19.22
N ALA A 83 14.77 9.32 19.17
CA ALA A 83 14.54 8.42 18.05
C ALA A 83 13.61 7.25 18.41
N TYR A 84 12.75 6.85 17.48
CA TYR A 84 11.83 5.72 17.60
C TYR A 84 11.93 4.80 16.36
N PRO A 85 11.86 3.47 16.54
CA PRO A 85 12.05 2.52 15.44
C PRO A 85 10.83 2.37 14.53
N SER A 86 9.64 2.75 15.01
CA SER A 86 8.40 2.69 14.26
C SER A 86 7.35 3.63 14.84
N LEU A 87 6.31 3.92 14.06
CA LEU A 87 5.16 4.70 14.53
C LEU A 87 4.46 4.03 15.72
N ALA A 88 4.39 2.70 15.72
CA ALA A 88 3.83 1.94 16.85
C ALA A 88 4.67 2.11 18.12
N ALA A 89 6.01 2.12 18.01
CA ALA A 89 6.90 2.35 19.14
C ALA A 89 6.86 3.79 19.66
N TYR A 90 6.58 4.76 18.78
CA TYR A 90 6.34 6.14 19.16
C TYR A 90 5.07 6.30 20.00
N ASP A 91 3.96 5.66 19.58
CA ASP A 91 2.68 5.72 20.31
C ASP A 91 2.75 5.07 21.70
N THR A 92 3.58 4.03 21.85
CA THR A 92 3.83 3.36 23.14
C THR A 92 4.93 4.03 23.97
N GLY A 93 5.59 5.07 23.46
CA GLY A 93 6.68 5.78 24.15
C GLY A 93 7.97 4.97 24.30
N THR A 94 8.19 3.99 23.43
CA THR A 94 9.37 3.11 23.45
C THR A 94 10.52 3.76 22.67
N GLU A 95 11.30 4.57 23.38
CA GLU A 95 12.43 5.33 22.84
C GLU A 95 13.69 4.47 22.66
N VAL A 96 14.44 4.71 21.57
CA VAL A 96 15.75 4.10 21.36
C VAL A 96 16.77 4.79 22.25
N HIS A 97 17.17 4.15 23.35
CA HIS A 97 18.19 4.69 24.27
C HIS A 97 19.62 4.32 23.85
N GLN A 98 19.77 3.30 23.02
CA GLN A 98 21.05 2.88 22.45
C GLN A 98 20.78 2.20 21.11
N PRO A 99 21.34 2.70 19.99
CA PRO A 99 21.27 1.96 18.74
C PRO A 99 22.01 0.65 18.98
N ALA A 100 21.42 -0.48 18.57
CA ALA A 100 22.08 -1.77 18.65
C ALA A 100 23.37 -1.69 17.81
N LEU A 101 24.51 -1.50 18.49
CA LEU A 101 25.83 -1.77 17.94
C LEU A 101 25.91 -3.28 17.77
N VAL A 102 25.42 -3.76 16.63
CA VAL A 102 25.78 -5.08 16.14
C VAL A 102 27.07 -4.89 15.36
N ASP A 103 28.20 -5.05 16.05
CA ASP A 103 29.46 -5.43 15.41
C ASP A 103 29.99 -6.68 16.12
N GLU A 104 29.38 -7.81 15.80
CA GLU A 104 30.14 -8.95 15.32
C GLU A 104 29.60 -9.33 13.91
N PRO A 105 30.33 -8.97 12.85
CA PRO A 105 29.81 -8.95 11.46
C PRO A 105 30.71 -9.82 10.50
N PRO A 106 30.57 -9.78 9.15
CA PRO A 106 29.34 -9.89 8.34
C PRO A 106 29.54 -10.44 6.88
N ALA A 107 28.43 -10.45 6.13
CA ALA A 107 28.31 -10.13 4.69
C ALA A 107 29.06 -10.97 3.64
N ALA A 108 28.30 -11.73 2.86
CA ALA A 108 28.36 -11.72 1.39
C ALA A 108 27.24 -12.62 0.83
N SER A 109 26.26 -12.01 0.16
CA SER A 109 25.64 -12.66 -1.00
C SER A 109 25.60 -11.62 -2.10
N ALA A 110 26.73 -11.54 -2.81
CA ALA A 110 26.84 -10.83 -4.06
C ALA A 110 26.49 -11.81 -5.19
N ALA A 111 25.53 -11.37 -5.99
CA ALA A 111 25.21 -11.63 -7.40
C ALA A 111 26.11 -12.53 -8.27
N PRO A 112 25.60 -13.03 -9.40
CA PRO A 112 26.38 -13.21 -10.61
C PRO A 112 26.41 -11.93 -11.49
N ALA A 113 27.64 -11.44 -11.70
CA ALA A 113 28.30 -10.97 -12.93
C ALA A 113 27.46 -10.35 -14.08
N ALA A 114 27.65 -9.06 -14.43
CA ALA A 114 28.66 -8.48 -15.37
C ALA A 114 28.13 -8.45 -16.84
N PRO A 115 28.64 -7.62 -17.80
CA PRO A 115 29.98 -6.99 -17.84
C PRO A 115 30.12 -5.57 -18.47
N VAL A 116 31.39 -5.12 -18.47
CA VAL A 116 32.15 -4.34 -19.48
C VAL A 116 32.05 -2.80 -19.64
N PRO A 117 33.15 -2.17 -20.16
CA PRO A 117 33.55 -0.78 -19.90
C PRO A 117 33.78 0.07 -21.18
N VAL A 118 34.38 1.27 -21.00
CA VAL A 118 35.17 2.09 -21.97
C VAL A 118 34.45 2.72 -23.18
N GLY A 119 34.68 4.03 -23.37
CA GLY A 119 34.41 4.80 -24.60
C GLY A 119 34.17 6.29 -24.31
N VAL A 120 35.19 7.16 -24.18
CA VAL A 120 35.88 7.95 -25.23
C VAL A 120 35.23 9.31 -25.53
N GLU A 121 35.98 10.34 -25.11
CA GLU A 121 36.31 11.63 -25.73
C GLU A 121 35.33 12.77 -26.05
N THR A 122 35.95 13.95 -25.89
CA THR A 122 35.77 15.28 -26.52
C THR A 122 35.00 16.30 -25.66
N GLY A 123 35.47 17.53 -25.43
CA GLY A 123 36.61 18.30 -25.90
C GLY A 123 36.29 19.81 -25.77
N SER A 124 37.32 20.64 -25.59
CA SER A 124 37.34 22.14 -25.59
C SER A 124 36.97 22.86 -24.28
N ARG A 125 37.92 23.41 -23.49
CA ARG A 125 38.73 24.66 -23.63
C ARG A 125 37.83 25.93 -23.59
N VAL A 126 38.04 26.99 -22.77
CA VAL A 126 39.23 27.84 -22.56
C VAL A 126 39.08 28.74 -21.28
N ALA A 127 40.22 28.91 -20.56
CA ALA A 127 40.78 30.02 -19.74
C ALA A 127 39.89 30.88 -18.79
N ALA A 128 40.21 31.13 -17.52
CA ALA A 128 41.46 31.44 -16.79
C ALA A 128 42.08 32.82 -17.05
N GLY A 129 41.95 33.70 -16.05
CA GLY A 129 42.75 34.91 -15.79
C GLY A 129 42.35 35.43 -14.41
N ALA A 130 42.93 34.95 -13.31
CA ALA A 130 44.19 35.37 -12.71
C ALA A 130 44.21 36.85 -12.32
N GLY A 131 44.19 37.12 -11.01
CA GLY A 131 44.47 38.45 -10.47
C GLY A 131 44.10 38.64 -9.00
N GLY A 132 45.01 38.25 -8.10
CA GLY A 132 45.21 38.98 -6.83
C GLY A 132 44.54 38.44 -5.58
N VAL A 133 45.23 37.53 -4.89
CA VAL A 133 45.04 37.19 -3.47
C VAL A 133 45.92 38.09 -2.59
N ALA A 134 45.39 38.49 -1.43
CA ALA A 134 46.07 38.69 -0.13
C ALA A 134 45.13 39.56 0.74
N THR A 135 44.23 38.96 1.52
CA THR A 135 44.40 38.52 2.91
C THR A 135 44.70 39.62 3.94
N LEU A 136 43.87 39.56 4.98
CA LEU A 136 44.14 39.82 6.39
C LEU A 136 43.72 41.16 7.01
N ASP A 137 43.02 40.95 8.12
CA ASP A 137 42.98 41.70 9.35
C ASP A 137 41.95 42.84 9.56
N ARG A 138 41.03 42.52 10.49
CA ARG A 138 40.36 43.40 11.46
C ARG A 138 41.41 44.21 12.27
N PRO A 139 41.06 45.28 13.03
CA PRO A 139 39.73 45.66 13.54
C PRO A 139 39.38 47.17 13.52
N ARG A 140 38.15 47.49 13.98
CA ARG A 140 37.52 48.78 14.40
C ARG A 140 38.48 49.91 14.84
N PRO A 141 38.12 51.21 14.71
CA PRO A 141 36.88 51.79 15.28
C PRO A 141 36.24 53.01 14.57
N THR A 142 35.08 53.39 15.12
CA THR A 142 34.30 54.63 15.00
C THR A 142 35.02 55.88 14.49
N SER A 143 34.44 56.57 13.51
CA SER A 143 34.76 57.96 13.19
C SER A 143 33.55 58.87 13.36
N VAL A 144 33.80 59.91 14.16
CA VAL A 144 33.01 61.10 14.39
C VAL A 144 33.06 61.96 13.13
N ILE A 145 31.92 62.45 12.62
CA ILE A 145 31.93 63.51 11.61
C ILE A 145 31.60 64.83 12.29
N SER A 146 32.67 65.60 12.48
CA SER A 146 32.68 66.97 12.94
C SER A 146 32.15 67.92 11.86
N ALA A 147 31.49 68.98 12.32
CA ALA A 147 30.95 70.06 11.51
C ALA A 147 32.02 70.84 10.72
N ALA A 148 31.63 71.34 9.55
CA ALA A 148 32.40 72.25 8.70
C ALA A 148 32.03 73.73 8.94
N PRO A 149 32.92 74.70 8.63
CA PRO A 149 32.98 76.00 9.29
C PRO A 149 32.11 77.10 8.67
N LYS A 150 31.78 78.06 9.53
CA LYS A 150 31.02 79.31 9.32
C LYS A 150 31.77 80.29 8.39
N LYS A 151 31.06 80.90 7.43
CA LYS A 151 31.52 82.06 6.64
C LYS A 151 30.74 83.33 7.09
N PRO A 152 31.37 84.51 7.28
CA PRO A 152 30.68 85.73 7.73
C PRO A 152 29.90 86.48 6.62
N PRO A 153 29.06 87.46 6.99
CA PRO A 153 27.87 87.89 6.25
C PRO A 153 28.06 89.16 5.39
N ALA A 154 27.10 89.41 4.48
CA ALA A 154 26.90 90.67 3.77
C ALA A 154 25.38 90.84 3.45
N PRO A 155 24.89 92.06 3.11
CA PRO A 155 24.04 92.86 3.96
C PRO A 155 22.54 92.79 3.64
N THR A 156 21.76 93.20 4.64
CA THR A 156 20.30 93.34 4.69
C THR A 156 19.72 94.29 3.64
N LYS A 157 18.68 93.84 2.92
CA LYS A 157 17.71 94.70 2.22
C LYS A 157 16.46 94.88 3.08
N PRO A 158 15.79 96.06 3.05
CA PRO A 158 14.65 96.33 3.90
C PRO A 158 13.35 95.65 3.42
N ALA A 159 12.41 95.59 4.36
CA ALA A 159 11.25 94.72 4.47
C ALA A 159 10.24 94.71 3.31
N ARG A 160 9.54 93.58 3.18
CA ARG A 160 8.12 93.58 2.78
C ARG A 160 7.31 92.92 3.91
N SER A 161 6.53 93.73 4.60
CA SER A 161 5.54 93.29 5.58
C SER A 161 4.53 92.37 4.89
N GLY A 162 4.60 91.07 5.18
CA GLY A 162 3.51 90.15 4.87
C GLY A 162 2.26 90.52 5.67
N PRO A 163 1.04 90.20 5.17
CA PRO A 163 -0.19 90.50 5.89
C PRO A 163 -0.17 89.81 7.25
N SER A 164 -0.68 90.48 8.28
CA SER A 164 -0.68 89.97 9.65
C SER A 164 -1.51 88.67 9.78
N PHE A 165 -1.04 87.75 10.64
CA PHE A 165 -1.68 86.47 11.00
C PHE A 165 -3.14 86.61 11.51
N ASN A 166 -3.63 87.84 11.70
CA ASN A 166 -5.00 88.11 12.14
C ASN A 166 -6.05 87.96 11.01
N SER A 167 -5.63 87.92 9.74
CA SER A 167 -6.51 87.75 8.57
C SER A 167 -6.81 86.29 8.18
N TYR A 168 -6.04 85.33 8.72
CA TYR A 168 -6.23 83.88 8.47
C TYR A 168 -6.99 83.15 9.59
N ARG A 169 -7.30 83.83 10.71
CA ARG A 169 -8.05 83.28 11.84
C ARG A 169 -9.34 82.54 11.45
N PRO A 170 -10.23 83.07 10.58
CA PRO A 170 -11.44 82.33 10.19
C PRO A 170 -11.12 81.09 9.33
N TYR A 171 -10.07 81.12 8.51
CA TYR A 171 -9.64 79.96 7.70
C TYR A 171 -8.97 78.87 8.54
N VAL A 172 -8.21 79.22 9.58
CA VAL A 172 -7.62 78.25 10.52
C VAL A 172 -8.69 77.63 11.40
N ILE A 173 -9.69 78.40 11.84
CA ILE A 173 -10.86 77.89 12.58
C ILE A 173 -11.71 76.99 11.66
N GLY A 174 -11.93 77.40 10.40
CA GLY A 174 -12.63 76.60 9.40
C GLY A 174 -11.90 75.29 9.08
N ALA A 175 -10.59 75.33 8.86
CA ALA A 175 -9.77 74.14 8.64
C ALA A 175 -9.72 73.23 9.87
N GLY A 176 -9.66 73.80 11.08
CA GLY A 176 -9.74 73.05 12.33
C GLY A 176 -11.09 72.36 12.50
N ALA A 177 -12.20 73.06 12.22
CA ALA A 177 -13.54 72.49 12.24
C ALA A 177 -13.70 71.36 11.21
N LEU A 178 -13.17 71.56 9.99
CA LEU A 178 -13.22 70.56 8.92
C LEU A 178 -12.36 69.33 9.26
N ALA A 179 -11.19 69.54 9.89
CA ALA A 179 -10.36 68.45 10.40
C ALA A 179 -11.05 67.67 11.54
N ILE A 180 -11.77 68.35 12.44
CA ILE A 180 -12.56 67.70 13.50
C ILE A 180 -13.73 66.92 12.89
N VAL A 181 -14.44 67.47 11.91
CA VAL A 181 -15.52 66.77 11.21
C VAL A 181 -14.97 65.56 10.45
N ALA A 182 -13.84 65.70 9.75
CA ALA A 182 -13.18 64.58 9.08
C ALA A 182 -12.70 63.52 10.07
N LEU A 183 -12.20 63.91 11.25
CA LEU A 183 -11.82 63.00 12.32
C LEU A 183 -13.04 62.28 12.91
N LEU A 184 -14.15 62.97 13.15
CA LEU A 184 -15.41 62.39 13.64
C LEU A 184 -16.03 61.43 12.62
N VAL A 185 -16.07 61.82 11.34
CA VAL A 185 -16.47 60.94 10.23
C VAL A 185 -15.50 59.75 10.11
N GLY A 186 -14.20 60.01 10.32
CA GLY A 186 -13.16 58.99 10.39
C GLY A 186 -13.44 57.94 11.46
N ILE A 187 -13.66 58.38 12.70
CA ILE A 187 -13.99 57.54 13.86
C ILE A 187 -15.32 56.79 13.65
N LEU A 188 -16.26 57.37 12.90
CA LEU A 188 -17.56 56.76 12.64
C LEU A 188 -17.52 55.68 11.55
N TYR A 189 -16.74 55.87 10.47
CA TYR A 189 -16.81 55.02 9.26
C TYR A 189 -15.56 54.15 9.00
N LEU A 190 -14.37 54.51 9.51
CA LEU A 190 -13.16 53.70 9.29
C LEU A 190 -13.08 52.42 10.13
N PRO A 191 -13.51 52.39 11.41
CA PRO A 191 -13.31 51.21 12.24
C PRO A 191 -13.91 49.95 11.62
N SER A 192 -13.18 48.86 11.76
CA SER A 192 -13.60 47.51 11.42
C SER A 192 -13.32 46.59 12.60
N ALA A 193 -14.14 45.56 12.76
CA ALA A 193 -13.97 44.58 13.81
C ALA A 193 -14.10 43.16 13.25
N THR A 194 -13.29 42.25 13.77
CA THR A 194 -13.40 40.82 13.48
C THR A 194 -13.70 40.09 14.79
N ALA A 195 -14.86 39.43 14.83
CA ALA A 195 -15.23 38.51 15.89
C ALA A 195 -14.91 37.09 15.42
N THR A 196 -13.95 36.43 16.05
CA THR A 196 -13.67 35.01 15.85
C THR A 196 -14.37 34.20 16.95
N LEU A 197 -15.26 33.29 16.56
CA LEU A 197 -15.99 32.41 17.45
C LEU A 197 -15.42 31.00 17.34
N SER A 198 -14.89 30.49 18.43
CA SER A 198 -14.36 29.13 18.53
C SER A 198 -15.43 28.22 19.13
N VAL A 199 -15.94 27.28 18.34
CA VAL A 199 -17.05 26.40 18.74
C VAL A 199 -16.59 24.96 18.92
N SER A 200 -17.18 24.26 19.89
CA SER A 200 -17.04 22.81 20.04
C SER A 200 -18.10 22.10 19.20
N GLY A 201 -17.65 21.26 18.27
CA GLY A 201 -18.52 20.44 17.46
C GLY A 201 -19.06 19.23 18.23
N THR A 202 -20.33 18.88 18.03
CA THR A 202 -20.87 17.58 18.50
C THR A 202 -20.56 16.51 17.44
N PRO A 203 -19.88 15.40 17.81
CA PRO A 203 -19.51 14.36 16.85
C PRO A 203 -20.75 13.65 16.30
N ILE A 204 -20.76 13.41 14.99
CA ILE A 204 -21.82 12.70 14.27
C ILE A 204 -21.21 11.63 13.36
N LYS A 205 -21.87 10.47 13.30
CA LYS A 205 -21.44 9.32 12.48
C LYS A 205 -22.62 8.71 11.73
N ALA A 206 -22.36 8.27 10.51
CA ALA A 206 -23.31 7.56 9.67
C ALA A 206 -22.59 6.48 8.87
N ASP A 207 -23.07 5.24 9.02
CA ASP A 207 -22.72 4.15 8.12
C ASP A 207 -23.84 4.01 7.07
N ILE A 208 -23.45 3.92 5.81
CA ILE A 208 -24.38 3.95 4.66
C ILE A 208 -23.94 2.89 3.66
N THR A 209 -24.85 2.00 3.30
CA THR A 209 -24.62 1.05 2.21
C THR A 209 -24.87 1.74 0.87
N LEU A 210 -23.90 1.68 -0.04
CA LEU A 210 -24.00 2.24 -1.38
C LEU A 210 -23.88 1.12 -2.42
N LEU A 211 -24.74 1.18 -3.44
CA LEU A 211 -24.88 0.13 -4.44
C LEU A 211 -24.50 0.66 -5.83
N GLY A 212 -23.39 0.17 -6.36
CA GLY A 212 -22.88 0.50 -7.69
C GLY A 212 -23.29 -0.54 -8.72
N ALA A 213 -23.72 -0.09 -9.90
CA ALA A 213 -24.02 -0.96 -11.04
C ALA A 213 -23.68 -0.28 -12.39
N PRO A 214 -23.48 -1.05 -13.47
CA PRO A 214 -23.29 -0.48 -14.79
C PRO A 214 -24.55 0.21 -15.29
N GLY A 215 -24.42 1.45 -15.77
CA GLY A 215 -25.52 2.19 -16.40
C GLY A 215 -26.61 2.71 -15.45
N THR A 216 -26.43 2.62 -14.12
CA THR A 216 -27.37 3.20 -13.16
C THR A 216 -27.49 4.71 -13.34
N ALA A 217 -28.72 5.23 -13.22
CA ALA A 217 -28.97 6.66 -13.25
C ALA A 217 -28.32 7.33 -12.03
N ALA A 218 -27.27 8.13 -12.26
CA ALA A 218 -26.71 9.02 -11.26
C ALA A 218 -27.84 9.91 -10.71
N GLY A 219 -28.30 9.64 -9.48
CA GLY A 219 -29.44 10.37 -8.89
C GLY A 219 -30.23 9.67 -7.79
N SER A 220 -30.12 8.34 -7.62
CA SER A 220 -30.64 7.68 -6.40
C SER A 220 -29.77 8.06 -5.20
N PRO A 221 -30.34 8.22 -3.99
CA PRO A 221 -29.55 8.58 -2.79
C PRO A 221 -28.48 7.54 -2.40
N ASP A 222 -28.63 6.30 -2.85
CA ASP A 222 -27.84 5.12 -2.49
C ASP A 222 -27.22 4.38 -3.69
N HIS A 223 -27.55 4.75 -4.93
CA HIS A 223 -26.98 4.15 -6.14
C HIS A 223 -26.00 5.06 -6.90
N PHE A 224 -24.95 4.47 -7.45
CA PHE A 224 -23.99 5.15 -8.31
C PHE A 224 -23.65 4.33 -9.57
N ALA A 225 -23.11 5.00 -10.57
CA ALA A 225 -22.74 4.38 -11.83
C ALA A 225 -21.33 3.78 -11.75
N THR A 226 -21.16 2.59 -12.31
CA THR A 226 -19.89 1.88 -12.39
C THR A 226 -19.59 1.40 -13.80
N ARG A 227 -18.38 0.87 -13.99
CA ARG A 227 -17.95 0.20 -15.22
C ARG A 227 -17.13 -1.03 -14.87
N ALA A 228 -17.50 -2.18 -15.43
CA ALA A 228 -16.66 -3.37 -15.38
C ALA A 228 -15.39 -3.16 -16.22
N VAL A 229 -14.25 -3.57 -15.69
CA VAL A 229 -12.95 -3.50 -16.33
C VAL A 229 -12.30 -4.87 -16.28
N HIS A 230 -11.92 -5.39 -17.44
CA HIS A 230 -11.29 -6.70 -17.60
C HIS A 230 -9.99 -6.56 -18.39
N ALA A 231 -8.97 -7.32 -18.01
CA ALA A 231 -7.76 -7.49 -18.79
C ALA A 231 -7.16 -8.87 -18.55
N ASP A 232 -6.63 -9.46 -19.62
CA ASP A 232 -5.97 -10.75 -19.57
C ASP A 232 -4.79 -10.82 -20.54
N GLN A 233 -3.85 -11.70 -20.20
CA GLN A 233 -2.74 -12.12 -21.04
C GLN A 233 -2.59 -13.62 -20.93
N SER A 234 -2.18 -14.27 -22.02
CA SER A 234 -1.93 -15.70 -22.02
C SER A 234 -0.77 -16.07 -22.92
N GLN A 235 0.02 -17.04 -22.49
CA GLN A 235 1.14 -17.59 -23.24
C GLN A 235 1.30 -19.08 -22.96
N THR A 236 1.62 -19.84 -24.01
CA THR A 236 2.01 -21.24 -23.93
C THR A 236 3.53 -21.37 -23.93
N LEU A 237 4.06 -22.08 -22.94
CA LEU A 237 5.49 -22.23 -22.70
C LEU A 237 5.87 -23.72 -22.64
N PRO A 238 7.04 -24.12 -23.18
CA PRO A 238 7.54 -25.47 -23.00
C PRO A 238 7.98 -25.70 -21.56
N GLY A 239 7.80 -26.92 -21.07
CA GLY A 239 8.23 -27.37 -19.75
C GLY A 239 8.94 -28.72 -19.82
N THR A 240 9.81 -28.97 -18.85
CA THR A 240 10.53 -30.23 -18.69
C THR A 240 10.15 -30.88 -17.38
N ALA A 241 9.85 -32.18 -17.41
CA ALA A 241 9.55 -32.94 -16.20
C ALA A 241 10.84 -33.16 -15.38
N THR A 242 10.81 -32.85 -14.09
CA THR A 242 11.99 -33.03 -13.21
C THR A 242 11.80 -34.13 -12.18
N GLY A 243 10.56 -34.61 -12.02
CA GLY A 243 10.25 -35.63 -11.04
C GLY A 243 10.79 -37.00 -11.40
N GLN A 244 11.03 -37.78 -10.35
CA GLN A 244 11.48 -39.15 -10.48
C GLN A 244 10.51 -40.07 -9.75
N LYS A 245 10.11 -41.15 -10.41
CA LYS A 245 9.27 -42.21 -9.85
C LYS A 245 9.95 -43.56 -10.07
N GLN A 246 10.14 -44.31 -9.00
CA GLN A 246 10.60 -45.70 -9.11
C GLN A 246 9.47 -46.55 -9.67
N ILE A 247 9.79 -47.32 -10.72
CA ILE A 247 8.92 -48.35 -11.28
C ILE A 247 9.51 -49.68 -10.88
N ASP A 248 8.72 -50.45 -10.14
CA ASP A 248 9.12 -51.78 -9.67
C ASP A 248 9.35 -52.74 -10.85
N ALA A 249 10.21 -53.72 -10.59
CA ALA A 249 10.46 -54.82 -11.50
C ALA A 249 9.14 -55.49 -11.92
N GLN A 250 8.95 -55.66 -13.22
CA GLN A 250 7.75 -56.30 -13.76
C GLN A 250 7.99 -57.81 -13.90
N PRO A 251 7.08 -58.65 -13.40
CA PRO A 251 7.11 -60.08 -13.67
C PRO A 251 6.55 -60.37 -15.06
N SER A 252 7.13 -61.37 -15.73
CA SER A 252 6.60 -61.84 -17.00
C SER A 252 5.24 -62.49 -16.83
N THR A 253 4.43 -62.41 -17.88
CA THR A 253 3.13 -63.06 -17.96
C THR A 253 3.05 -63.88 -19.24
N GLY A 254 2.18 -64.88 -19.24
CA GLY A 254 1.92 -65.70 -20.40
C GLY A 254 0.81 -66.71 -20.09
N SER A 255 0.58 -67.64 -21.01
CA SER A 255 -0.43 -68.67 -20.84
C SER A 255 0.16 -70.06 -20.92
N VAL A 256 -0.32 -70.94 -20.04
CA VAL A 256 -0.03 -72.36 -20.06
C VAL A 256 -1.30 -73.15 -20.33
N THR A 257 -1.19 -74.28 -21.00
CA THR A 257 -2.27 -75.22 -21.25
C THR A 257 -2.03 -76.47 -20.44
N PHE A 258 -2.97 -76.77 -19.55
CA PHE A 258 -3.01 -78.03 -18.83
C PHE A 258 -3.74 -79.06 -19.68
N THR A 259 -3.15 -80.24 -19.85
CA THR A 259 -3.77 -81.35 -20.58
C THR A 259 -3.84 -82.56 -19.67
N TYR A 260 -5.05 -83.08 -19.50
CA TYR A 260 -5.32 -84.31 -18.77
C TYR A 260 -5.64 -85.41 -19.77
N SER A 261 -4.97 -86.56 -19.66
CA SER A 261 -5.29 -87.74 -20.47
C SER A 261 -5.02 -89.01 -19.69
N CYS A 262 -6.07 -89.61 -19.15
CA CYS A 262 -6.01 -90.90 -18.48
C CYS A 262 -6.54 -92.02 -19.41
N THR A 263 -5.84 -93.16 -19.43
CA THR A 263 -6.21 -94.33 -20.26
C THR A 263 -6.56 -95.59 -19.46
N PHE A 264 -6.18 -95.67 -18.18
CA PHE A 264 -6.43 -96.82 -17.31
C PHE A 264 -6.86 -96.34 -15.92
N PHE A 265 -7.94 -96.91 -15.37
CA PHE A 265 -8.50 -96.59 -14.04
C PHE A 265 -8.81 -95.10 -13.81
N CYS A 266 -9.51 -94.47 -14.76
CA CYS A 266 -9.81 -93.05 -14.71
C CYS A 266 -11.08 -92.76 -13.91
N ASP A 267 -11.03 -91.74 -13.05
CA ASP A 267 -12.26 -91.09 -12.58
C ASP A 267 -12.76 -90.11 -13.65
N ASN A 268 -14.07 -89.99 -13.83
CA ASN A 268 -14.67 -89.05 -14.79
C ASN A 268 -14.90 -87.66 -14.20
N ASN A 269 -14.25 -87.35 -13.07
CA ASN A 269 -14.41 -86.07 -12.41
C ASN A 269 -13.46 -85.05 -13.01
N ALA A 270 -13.97 -83.87 -13.35
CA ALA A 270 -13.14 -82.80 -13.88
C ALA A 270 -12.05 -82.41 -12.86
N LYS A 271 -10.85 -82.13 -13.37
CA LYS A 271 -9.69 -81.72 -12.56
C LYS A 271 -9.65 -80.20 -12.46
N THR A 272 -9.78 -79.69 -11.24
CA THR A 272 -9.66 -78.25 -10.99
C THR A 272 -8.21 -77.88 -10.68
N ILE A 273 -7.66 -76.98 -11.49
CA ILE A 273 -6.40 -76.30 -11.23
C ILE A 273 -6.73 -75.03 -10.46
N ALA A 274 -6.25 -74.91 -9.23
CA ALA A 274 -6.51 -73.73 -8.41
C ALA A 274 -5.76 -72.49 -8.94
N ALA A 275 -6.19 -71.29 -8.54
CA ALA A 275 -5.33 -70.13 -8.63
C ALA A 275 -4.15 -70.30 -7.66
N GLY A 276 -2.96 -69.85 -8.05
CA GLY A 276 -1.73 -70.05 -7.28
C GLY A 276 -1.06 -71.42 -7.47
N THR A 277 -1.55 -72.27 -8.37
CA THR A 277 -0.83 -73.50 -8.74
C THR A 277 0.51 -73.13 -9.35
N SER A 278 1.58 -73.71 -8.81
CA SER A 278 2.95 -73.44 -9.24
C SER A 278 3.36 -74.36 -10.39
N VAL A 279 3.81 -73.77 -11.48
CA VAL A 279 4.39 -74.47 -12.64
C VAL A 279 5.79 -73.94 -12.89
N SER A 280 6.67 -74.77 -13.44
CA SER A 280 8.06 -74.39 -13.66
C SER A 280 8.63 -74.91 -14.96
N THR A 281 9.70 -74.26 -15.39
CA THR A 281 10.58 -74.73 -16.44
C THR A 281 11.59 -75.76 -15.91
N SER A 282 12.29 -76.46 -16.79
CA SER A 282 13.36 -77.40 -16.40
C SER A 282 14.58 -76.70 -15.77
N ASP A 283 14.82 -75.42 -16.10
CA ASP A 283 15.88 -74.58 -15.51
C ASP A 283 15.44 -73.90 -14.20
N GLY A 284 14.25 -74.19 -13.69
CA GLY A 284 13.82 -73.80 -12.34
C GLY A 284 13.08 -72.46 -12.23
N LYS A 285 12.76 -71.79 -13.35
CA LYS A 285 11.91 -70.59 -13.33
C LYS A 285 10.49 -70.97 -12.94
N GLN A 286 9.88 -70.22 -12.03
CA GLN A 286 8.57 -70.54 -11.46
C GLN A 286 7.51 -69.52 -11.85
N TYR A 287 6.30 -70.01 -12.09
CA TYR A 287 5.13 -69.23 -12.43
C TYR A 287 3.93 -69.70 -11.62
N LEU A 288 3.01 -68.80 -11.32
CA LEU A 288 1.77 -69.11 -10.61
C LEU A 288 0.57 -68.86 -11.52
N THR A 289 -0.40 -69.78 -11.52
CA THR A 289 -1.68 -69.56 -12.18
C THR A 289 -2.44 -68.40 -11.53
N GLN A 290 -3.02 -67.51 -12.33
CA GLN A 290 -3.67 -66.29 -11.82
C GLN A 290 -5.15 -66.53 -11.46
N LYS A 291 -5.78 -67.52 -12.09
CA LYS A 291 -7.19 -67.89 -11.88
C LYS A 291 -7.32 -69.40 -11.93
N ALA A 292 -8.34 -69.92 -11.25
CA ALA A 292 -8.65 -71.35 -11.32
C ALA A 292 -9.17 -71.71 -12.72
N THR A 293 -8.82 -72.90 -13.20
CA THR A 293 -9.31 -73.47 -14.46
C THR A 293 -9.67 -74.93 -14.28
N THR A 294 -10.57 -75.45 -15.10
CA THR A 294 -11.07 -76.83 -14.98
C THR A 294 -10.76 -77.60 -16.26
N VAL A 295 -10.08 -78.73 -16.11
CA VAL A 295 -9.74 -79.63 -17.20
C VAL A 295 -10.69 -80.83 -17.16
N SER A 296 -11.34 -81.14 -18.28
CA SER A 296 -12.23 -82.29 -18.39
C SER A 296 -11.47 -83.62 -18.25
N SER A 297 -12.13 -84.62 -17.67
CA SER A 297 -11.66 -86.00 -17.52
C SER A 297 -12.59 -86.96 -18.31
N PRO A 298 -12.12 -88.09 -18.87
CA PRO A 298 -10.76 -88.64 -18.82
C PRO A 298 -9.77 -87.96 -19.77
N ARG A 299 -10.25 -87.10 -20.68
CA ARG A 299 -9.43 -86.32 -21.62
C ARG A 299 -9.94 -84.90 -21.75
N GLY A 300 -9.04 -83.93 -21.68
CA GLY A 300 -9.37 -82.53 -21.87
C GLY A 300 -8.15 -81.63 -21.77
N SER A 301 -8.30 -80.39 -22.19
CA SER A 301 -7.31 -79.35 -22.00
C SER A 301 -7.97 -78.05 -21.57
N ALA A 302 -7.26 -77.27 -20.78
CA ALA A 302 -7.69 -75.93 -20.39
C ALA A 302 -6.49 -75.01 -20.22
N SER A 303 -6.61 -73.78 -20.70
CA SER A 303 -5.55 -72.78 -20.54
C SER A 303 -5.74 -71.98 -19.26
N ALA A 304 -4.63 -71.59 -18.64
CA ALA A 304 -4.57 -70.66 -17.52
C ALA A 304 -3.56 -69.57 -17.83
N GLN A 305 -3.84 -68.35 -17.34
CA GLN A 305 -2.86 -67.28 -17.33
C GLN A 305 -1.90 -67.48 -16.17
N VAL A 306 -0.61 -67.30 -16.42
CA VAL A 306 0.45 -67.43 -15.42
C VAL A 306 1.24 -66.15 -15.27
N LYS A 307 1.84 -65.97 -14.10
CA LYS A 307 2.70 -64.83 -13.74
C LYS A 307 3.98 -65.35 -13.10
N ALA A 308 5.14 -64.85 -13.51
CA ALA A 308 6.41 -65.24 -12.92
C ALA A 308 6.48 -64.88 -11.43
N VAL A 309 7.07 -65.77 -10.63
CA VAL A 309 7.29 -65.55 -9.19
C VAL A 309 8.37 -64.49 -8.98
N GLN A 310 9.48 -64.60 -9.71
CA GLN A 310 10.56 -63.61 -9.68
C GLN A 310 10.30 -62.55 -10.77
N PRO A 311 10.16 -61.27 -10.39
CA PRO A 311 10.07 -60.19 -11.36
C PRO A 311 11.42 -59.90 -12.02
N GLY A 312 11.39 -59.32 -13.22
CA GLY A 312 12.58 -59.04 -14.03
C GLY A 312 12.63 -59.82 -15.35
N PRO A 313 13.57 -59.49 -16.25
CA PRO A 313 13.72 -60.16 -17.55
C PRO A 313 14.06 -61.64 -17.43
N SER A 314 14.66 -62.05 -16.31
CA SER A 314 14.97 -63.45 -15.99
C SER A 314 13.72 -64.33 -15.90
N GLY A 315 12.55 -63.75 -15.62
CA GLY A 315 11.27 -64.44 -15.63
C GLY A 315 10.72 -64.73 -17.03
N ASN A 316 11.26 -64.13 -18.09
CA ASN A 316 10.84 -64.46 -19.46
C ASN A 316 11.35 -65.86 -19.84
N THR A 317 10.52 -66.64 -20.54
CA THR A 317 10.90 -67.97 -21.03
C THR A 317 10.32 -68.24 -22.40
N GLU A 318 11.00 -69.07 -23.19
CA GLU A 318 10.58 -69.44 -24.55
C GLU A 318 9.35 -70.34 -24.55
N ALA A 319 8.71 -70.51 -25.71
CA ALA A 319 7.62 -71.47 -25.88
C ALA A 319 8.10 -72.89 -25.53
N HIS A 320 7.18 -73.71 -25.01
CA HIS A 320 7.39 -75.12 -24.67
C HIS A 320 8.47 -75.40 -23.63
N THR A 321 8.71 -74.45 -22.72
CA THR A 321 9.70 -74.60 -21.65
C THR A 321 9.07 -74.84 -20.28
N ILE A 322 7.83 -74.38 -20.05
CA ILE A 322 7.06 -74.59 -18.81
C ILE A 322 6.38 -75.96 -18.89
N THR A 323 7.07 -76.99 -18.43
CA THR A 323 6.62 -78.38 -18.56
C THR A 323 6.37 -79.08 -17.22
N ASN A 324 6.71 -78.46 -16.10
CA ASN A 324 6.59 -79.06 -14.77
C ASN A 324 5.44 -78.45 -13.98
N ILE A 325 4.60 -79.30 -13.38
CA ILE A 325 3.59 -78.89 -12.40
C ILE A 325 4.15 -79.19 -11.01
N ASN A 326 4.52 -78.15 -10.27
CA ASN A 326 5.18 -78.30 -8.98
C ASN A 326 4.20 -78.90 -7.97
N ASN A 327 4.66 -79.91 -7.22
CA ASN A 327 3.86 -80.64 -6.22
C ASN A 327 2.62 -81.38 -6.75
N SER A 328 2.49 -81.59 -8.07
CA SER A 328 1.46 -82.48 -8.62
C SER A 328 1.82 -83.94 -8.38
N ARG A 329 0.87 -84.73 -7.88
CA ARG A 329 0.97 -86.20 -7.79
C ARG A 329 0.22 -86.92 -8.93
N ASP A 330 -0.40 -86.16 -9.83
CA ASP A 330 -1.18 -86.70 -10.93
C ASP A 330 -0.31 -86.80 -12.19
N PHE A 331 0.11 -88.02 -12.51
CA PHE A 331 0.97 -88.31 -13.66
C PHE A 331 0.25 -88.19 -15.01
N ASN A 332 -1.09 -88.12 -15.03
CA ASN A 332 -1.88 -87.96 -16.25
C ASN A 332 -2.10 -86.49 -16.62
N LEU A 333 -1.70 -85.56 -15.74
CA LEU A 333 -1.81 -84.12 -15.93
C LEU A 333 -0.46 -83.54 -16.37
N THR A 334 -0.46 -82.89 -17.52
CA THR A 334 0.70 -82.21 -18.10
C THR A 334 0.43 -80.73 -18.28
N VAL A 335 1.48 -79.93 -18.39
CA VAL A 335 1.41 -78.50 -18.67
C VAL A 335 2.38 -78.14 -19.78
N ASP A 336 2.00 -77.18 -20.62
CA ASP A 336 2.84 -76.64 -21.69
C ASP A 336 2.53 -75.16 -21.91
N ASN A 337 3.54 -74.33 -22.16
CA ASN A 337 3.32 -72.97 -22.66
C ASN A 337 3.52 -72.90 -24.17
N ALA A 338 2.43 -72.96 -24.94
CA ALA A 338 2.53 -72.90 -26.40
C ALA A 338 3.20 -71.62 -26.94
N GLN A 339 3.24 -70.54 -26.14
CA GLN A 339 3.90 -69.28 -26.47
C GLN A 339 4.86 -68.88 -25.35
N ALA A 340 5.87 -68.08 -25.69
CA ALA A 340 6.81 -67.52 -24.72
C ALA A 340 6.10 -66.65 -23.67
N THR A 341 6.64 -66.61 -22.45
CA THR A 341 6.25 -65.60 -21.45
C THR A 341 7.05 -64.32 -21.69
N ALA A 342 6.39 -63.18 -21.55
CA ALA A 342 6.97 -61.86 -21.87
C ALA A 342 6.54 -60.79 -20.86
N GLY A 343 7.14 -59.61 -20.95
CA GLY A 343 6.85 -58.47 -20.08
C GLY A 343 7.65 -58.44 -18.78
N GLY A 344 8.53 -59.41 -18.55
CA GLY A 344 9.51 -59.35 -17.46
C GLY A 344 10.50 -58.22 -17.70
N ALA A 345 10.59 -57.25 -16.79
CA ALA A 345 11.43 -56.06 -16.91
C ALA A 345 12.07 -55.66 -15.57
N ASP A 346 13.29 -55.13 -15.63
CA ASP A 346 14.02 -54.65 -14.46
C ASP A 346 13.36 -53.40 -13.85
N PRO A 347 13.58 -53.14 -12.55
CA PRO A 347 13.13 -51.89 -11.96
C PRO A 347 13.86 -50.73 -12.61
N ARG A 348 13.17 -49.60 -12.79
CA ARG A 348 13.76 -48.41 -13.41
C ARG A 348 13.22 -47.13 -12.78
N THR A 349 14.03 -46.09 -12.86
CA THR A 349 13.57 -44.74 -12.55
C THR A 349 12.92 -44.13 -13.78
N ALA A 350 11.66 -43.72 -13.66
CA ALA A 350 10.94 -42.96 -14.67
C ALA A 350 10.96 -41.47 -14.35
N THR A 351 11.14 -40.63 -15.36
CA THR A 351 10.93 -39.18 -15.24
C THR A 351 9.43 -38.89 -15.33
N VAL A 352 8.91 -38.15 -14.36
CA VAL A 352 7.48 -37.82 -14.26
C VAL A 352 7.28 -36.33 -13.98
N ILE A 353 6.15 -35.79 -14.43
CA ILE A 353 5.79 -34.40 -14.16
C ILE A 353 5.51 -34.19 -12.67
N GLN A 354 6.07 -33.13 -12.09
CA GLN A 354 5.71 -32.64 -10.76
C GLN A 354 4.85 -31.37 -10.84
N GLN A 355 4.11 -31.09 -9.77
CA GLN A 355 3.34 -29.84 -9.65
C GLN A 355 4.27 -28.62 -9.66
N SER A 356 5.46 -28.71 -9.07
CA SER A 356 6.49 -27.68 -9.08
C SER A 356 7.00 -27.33 -10.49
N ASP A 357 6.98 -28.28 -11.43
CA ASP A 357 7.38 -28.02 -12.82
C ASP A 357 6.38 -27.07 -13.50
N ILE A 358 5.09 -27.27 -13.26
CA ILE A 358 4.00 -26.42 -13.79
C ILE A 358 3.97 -25.07 -13.06
N ASP A 359 4.04 -25.09 -11.73
CA ASP A 359 4.01 -23.88 -10.90
C ASP A 359 5.23 -22.99 -11.18
N GLY A 360 6.42 -23.57 -11.38
CA GLY A 360 7.62 -22.81 -11.72
C GLY A 360 7.48 -22.02 -13.02
N ILE A 361 6.88 -22.64 -14.05
CA ILE A 361 6.62 -21.97 -15.34
C ILE A 361 5.59 -20.85 -15.18
N ARG A 362 4.50 -21.12 -14.43
CA ARG A 362 3.50 -20.10 -14.07
C ARG A 362 4.16 -18.90 -13.40
N ASP A 363 4.96 -19.15 -12.36
CA ASP A 363 5.53 -18.11 -11.50
C ASP A 363 6.58 -17.28 -12.23
N VAL A 364 7.32 -17.88 -13.17
CA VAL A 364 8.23 -17.14 -14.05
C VAL A 364 7.46 -16.19 -14.96
N TYR A 365 6.42 -16.66 -15.65
CA TYR A 365 5.62 -15.79 -16.54
C TYR A 365 4.82 -14.73 -15.77
N ALA A 366 4.27 -15.10 -14.61
CA ALA A 366 3.46 -14.21 -13.79
C ALA A 366 4.23 -12.98 -13.27
N LYS A 367 5.56 -13.08 -13.06
CA LYS A 367 6.39 -11.94 -12.64
C LYS A 367 6.27 -10.73 -13.55
N ASP A 368 6.22 -10.95 -14.86
CA ASP A 368 6.14 -9.88 -15.85
C ASP A 368 4.69 -9.58 -16.26
N ALA A 369 3.85 -10.62 -16.38
CA ALA A 369 2.48 -10.47 -16.85
C ALA A 369 1.54 -9.84 -15.81
N VAL A 370 1.72 -10.10 -14.50
CA VAL A 370 0.84 -9.52 -13.46
C VAL A 370 0.92 -7.98 -13.41
N PRO A 371 2.11 -7.35 -13.39
CA PRO A 371 2.21 -5.89 -13.50
C PRO A 371 1.59 -5.35 -14.80
N GLN A 372 1.84 -6.00 -15.94
CA GLN A 372 1.29 -5.57 -17.23
C GLN A 372 -0.24 -5.60 -17.25
N VAL A 373 -0.86 -6.67 -16.75
CA VAL A 373 -2.33 -6.75 -16.63
C VAL A 373 -2.86 -5.71 -15.66
N THR A 374 -2.16 -5.45 -14.55
CA THR A 374 -2.53 -4.40 -13.57
C THR A 374 -2.49 -3.00 -14.21
N ASP A 375 -1.46 -2.71 -15.01
CA ASP A 375 -1.34 -1.45 -15.75
C ASP A 375 -2.44 -1.31 -16.80
N GLN A 376 -2.78 -2.40 -17.50
CA GLN A 376 -3.90 -2.41 -18.46
C GLN A 376 -5.23 -2.12 -17.77
N LEU A 377 -5.49 -2.70 -16.59
CA LEU A 377 -6.70 -2.41 -15.81
C LEU A 377 -6.74 -0.95 -15.38
N THR A 378 -5.64 -0.41 -14.87
CA THR A 378 -5.54 1.00 -14.44
C THR A 378 -5.74 1.95 -15.62
N SER A 379 -5.15 1.65 -16.78
CA SER A 379 -5.36 2.39 -18.03
C SER A 379 -6.82 2.35 -18.49
N LYS A 380 -7.43 1.15 -18.49
CA LYS A 380 -8.85 0.96 -18.81
C LYS A 380 -9.79 1.60 -17.79
N ALA A 381 -9.35 1.85 -16.55
CA ALA A 381 -10.12 2.63 -15.57
C ALA A 381 -10.18 4.13 -15.91
N GLN A 382 -9.30 4.65 -16.78
CA GLN A 382 -9.34 6.03 -17.29
C GLN A 382 -9.36 7.10 -16.18
N GLY A 383 -8.61 6.87 -15.09
CA GLY A 383 -8.53 7.81 -13.96
C GLY A 383 -9.68 7.72 -12.96
N LEU A 384 -10.64 6.81 -13.16
CA LEU A 384 -11.65 6.47 -12.16
C LEU A 384 -11.03 5.65 -11.02
N LYS A 385 -11.70 5.63 -9.86
CA LYS A 385 -11.33 4.74 -8.76
C LYS A 385 -11.58 3.31 -9.19
N LEU A 386 -10.53 2.50 -9.19
CA LEU A 386 -10.58 1.07 -9.50
C LEU A 386 -10.57 0.26 -8.20
N VAL A 387 -11.52 -0.66 -8.07
CA VAL A 387 -11.56 -1.68 -7.03
C VAL A 387 -11.48 -3.04 -7.69
N MET A 388 -10.55 -3.87 -7.26
CA MET A 388 -10.32 -5.19 -7.83
C MET A 388 -11.35 -6.21 -7.34
N VAL A 389 -11.72 -7.15 -8.20
CA VAL A 389 -12.57 -8.29 -7.86
C VAL A 389 -11.73 -9.35 -7.14
N GLY A 390 -12.24 -9.88 -6.03
CA GLY A 390 -11.57 -10.94 -5.26
C GLY A 390 -10.14 -10.58 -4.86
N ASN A 391 -9.20 -11.49 -5.12
CA ASN A 391 -7.78 -11.33 -4.77
C ASN A 391 -6.99 -10.51 -5.82
N GLY A 392 -7.65 -9.83 -6.74
CA GLY A 392 -6.99 -9.03 -7.79
C GLY A 392 -6.55 -9.84 -9.00
N VAL A 393 -5.40 -9.47 -9.58
CA VAL A 393 -4.88 -10.14 -10.77
C VAL A 393 -4.33 -11.52 -10.40
N GLN A 394 -4.81 -12.56 -11.08
CA GLN A 394 -4.47 -13.96 -10.79
C GLN A 394 -3.82 -14.64 -11.98
N ALA A 395 -2.83 -15.50 -11.71
CA ALA A 395 -2.20 -16.36 -12.69
C ALA A 395 -2.69 -17.80 -12.52
N THR A 396 -3.13 -18.40 -13.61
CA THR A 396 -3.56 -19.80 -13.67
C THR A 396 -2.75 -20.54 -14.72
N ALA A 397 -2.48 -21.82 -14.48
CA ALA A 397 -1.70 -22.64 -15.41
C ALA A 397 -2.43 -23.94 -15.70
N THR A 398 -2.45 -24.32 -16.97
CA THR A 398 -2.99 -25.58 -17.46
C THR A 398 -1.93 -26.27 -18.31
N SER A 399 -1.68 -27.55 -18.03
CA SER A 399 -0.72 -28.39 -18.74
C SER A 399 -1.46 -29.33 -19.70
N ASP A 400 -0.83 -29.65 -20.83
CA ASP A 400 -1.29 -30.70 -21.76
C ASP A 400 -1.18 -32.11 -21.17
N HIS A 401 -0.26 -32.31 -20.23
CA HIS A 401 -0.07 -33.55 -19.48
C HIS A 401 -0.41 -33.41 -17.98
N LYS A 402 -0.67 -34.53 -17.31
CA LYS A 402 -1.03 -34.55 -15.89
C LYS A 402 0.18 -34.76 -14.98
N VAL A 403 0.09 -34.24 -13.75
CA VAL A 403 1.09 -34.52 -12.70
C VAL A 403 1.18 -36.04 -12.47
N GLY A 404 2.41 -36.55 -12.40
CA GLY A 404 2.73 -37.97 -12.23
C GLY A 404 2.76 -38.79 -13.52
N GLU A 405 2.45 -38.18 -14.66
CA GLU A 405 2.57 -38.82 -15.97
C GLU A 405 4.05 -38.99 -16.38
N GLU A 406 4.38 -40.13 -16.97
CA GLU A 406 5.74 -40.46 -17.42
C GLU A 406 5.99 -39.87 -18.81
N VAL A 407 6.45 -38.61 -18.84
CA VAL A 407 6.87 -37.90 -20.04
C VAL A 407 8.07 -37.01 -19.71
N SER A 408 8.94 -36.75 -20.69
CA SER A 408 10.13 -35.90 -20.49
C SER A 408 9.85 -34.41 -20.64
N GLY A 409 8.78 -34.05 -21.36
CA GLY A 409 8.40 -32.66 -21.63
C GLY A 409 6.89 -32.49 -21.65
N MET A 410 6.46 -31.25 -21.50
CA MET A 410 5.06 -30.83 -21.50
C MET A 410 4.95 -29.41 -22.06
N THR A 411 3.73 -28.98 -22.37
CA THR A 411 3.43 -27.58 -22.65
C THR A 411 2.47 -27.03 -21.60
N VAL A 412 2.84 -25.88 -21.04
CA VAL A 412 2.07 -25.21 -20.00
C VAL A 412 1.52 -23.91 -20.57
N THR A 413 0.20 -23.80 -20.61
CA THR A 413 -0.49 -22.56 -20.93
C THR A 413 -0.76 -21.80 -19.64
N VAL A 414 -0.16 -20.62 -19.53
CA VAL A 414 -0.37 -19.71 -18.40
C VAL A 414 -1.32 -18.60 -18.84
N LYS A 415 -2.38 -18.36 -18.06
CA LYS A 415 -3.31 -17.25 -18.25
C LYS A 415 -3.29 -16.37 -17.01
N VAL A 416 -2.97 -15.09 -17.21
CA VAL A 416 -3.02 -14.05 -16.19
C VAL A 416 -4.22 -13.17 -16.47
N THR A 417 -5.15 -13.08 -15.52
CA THR A 417 -6.42 -12.38 -15.69
C THR A 417 -6.71 -11.52 -14.47
N GLY A 418 -7.32 -10.37 -14.69
CA GLY A 418 -7.81 -9.52 -13.61
C GLY A 418 -9.12 -8.85 -14.01
N ASP A 419 -9.99 -8.75 -13.01
CA ASP A 419 -11.28 -8.08 -13.10
C ASP A 419 -11.36 -6.99 -12.04
N GLY A 420 -12.02 -5.89 -12.38
CA GLY A 420 -12.19 -4.77 -11.48
C GLY A 420 -13.41 -3.93 -11.85
N VAL A 421 -13.84 -3.13 -10.89
CA VAL A 421 -14.96 -2.20 -11.03
C VAL A 421 -14.43 -0.78 -10.89
N ALA A 422 -14.63 0.02 -11.93
CA ALA A 422 -14.23 1.42 -11.98
C ALA A 422 -15.43 2.36 -11.74
N PHE A 423 -15.26 3.37 -10.90
CA PHE A 423 -16.31 4.36 -10.61
C PHE A 423 -15.72 5.73 -10.24
N ASP A 424 -16.55 6.79 -10.32
CA ASP A 424 -16.14 8.12 -9.87
C ASP A 424 -16.27 8.23 -8.35
N ASP A 425 -15.17 8.60 -7.68
CA ASP A 425 -15.11 8.77 -6.23
C ASP A 425 -15.87 10.01 -5.75
N LYS A 426 -16.04 11.03 -6.60
CA LYS A 426 -16.69 12.29 -6.21
C LYS A 426 -18.18 12.10 -5.90
N PRO A 427 -19.00 11.46 -6.77
CA PRO A 427 -20.39 11.15 -6.43
C PRO A 427 -20.52 10.30 -5.16
N VAL A 428 -19.67 9.28 -5.00
CA VAL A 428 -19.70 8.40 -3.81
C VAL A 428 -19.48 9.21 -2.53
N LYS A 429 -18.43 10.05 -2.48
CA LYS A 429 -18.18 10.93 -1.32
C LYS A 429 -19.30 11.94 -1.10
N GLN A 430 -19.91 12.45 -2.18
CA GLN A 430 -21.06 13.35 -2.06
C GLN A 430 -22.27 12.63 -1.45
N MET A 431 -22.53 11.37 -1.82
CA MET A 431 -23.60 10.55 -1.23
C MET A 431 -23.33 10.29 0.27
N LEU A 432 -22.09 9.99 0.65
CA LEU A 432 -21.71 9.84 2.07
C LEU A 432 -21.96 11.12 2.87
N LYS A 433 -21.58 12.27 2.30
CA LYS A 433 -21.84 13.58 2.91
C LYS A 433 -23.35 13.83 3.06
N SER A 434 -24.14 13.55 2.03
CA SER A 434 -25.60 13.71 2.06
C SER A 434 -26.25 12.79 3.10
N GLY A 435 -25.82 11.53 3.22
CA GLY A 435 -26.33 10.63 4.25
C GLY A 435 -25.96 11.08 5.67
N LEU A 436 -24.79 11.69 5.86
CA LEU A 436 -24.43 12.32 7.13
C LEU A 436 -25.31 13.55 7.43
N GLN A 437 -25.62 14.37 6.42
CA GLN A 437 -26.50 15.54 6.55
C GLN A 437 -27.93 15.15 6.93
N HIS A 438 -28.45 14.01 6.45
CA HIS A 438 -29.78 13.52 6.82
C HIS A 438 -29.90 13.13 8.30
N LYS A 439 -28.78 12.88 9.00
CA LYS A 439 -28.78 12.62 10.45
C LYS A 439 -28.68 13.89 11.31
N LEU A 440 -28.56 15.07 10.71
CA LEU A 440 -28.49 16.34 11.46
C LEU A 440 -29.82 16.67 12.11
N SER A 441 -29.76 17.19 13.34
CA SER A 441 -30.93 17.75 14.02
C SER A 441 -31.26 19.15 13.48
N SER A 442 -32.54 19.54 13.57
CA SER A 442 -33.00 20.86 13.13
C SER A 442 -32.22 21.98 13.81
N GLY A 443 -31.73 22.97 13.03
CA GLY A 443 -30.95 24.10 13.56
C GLY A 443 -29.45 23.82 13.73
N THR A 444 -28.94 22.70 13.22
CA THR A 444 -27.50 22.41 13.16
C THR A 444 -26.97 22.36 11.73
N GLN A 445 -25.68 22.58 11.57
CA GLN A 445 -24.95 22.49 10.31
C GLN A 445 -23.67 21.68 10.49
N LEU A 446 -23.26 21.00 9.42
CA LEU A 446 -22.04 20.20 9.38
C LEU A 446 -20.80 21.11 9.30
N THR A 447 -19.73 20.77 10.02
CA THR A 447 -18.45 21.46 9.88
C THR A 447 -17.70 21.01 8.62
N ASN A 448 -16.61 21.70 8.28
CA ASN A 448 -15.78 21.34 7.12
C ASN A 448 -14.86 20.14 7.40
N ASN A 449 -14.69 19.74 8.66
CA ASN A 449 -13.85 18.63 9.07
C ASN A 449 -14.62 17.31 8.96
N LEU A 450 -14.64 16.77 7.74
CA LEU A 450 -15.32 15.50 7.43
C LEU A 450 -14.31 14.40 7.17
N ASN A 451 -14.58 13.22 7.71
CA ASN A 451 -13.92 11.99 7.34
C ASN A 451 -14.92 11.11 6.60
N LEU A 452 -14.66 10.91 5.31
CA LEU A 452 -15.48 10.13 4.39
C LEU A 452 -14.63 9.00 3.82
N SER A 453 -14.88 7.78 4.28
CA SER A 453 -14.21 6.57 3.81
C SER A 453 -15.25 5.51 3.43
N TYR A 454 -14.80 4.45 2.77
CA TYR A 454 -15.64 3.32 2.44
C TYR A 454 -14.79 2.07 2.24
N ASP A 455 -15.42 0.92 2.47
CA ASP A 455 -14.85 -0.40 2.21
C ASP A 455 -15.70 -1.11 1.17
N ALA A 456 -15.06 -1.82 0.24
CA ALA A 456 -15.77 -2.65 -0.72
C ALA A 456 -16.12 -4.00 -0.06
N ILE A 457 -17.41 -4.33 -0.02
CA ILE A 457 -17.90 -5.59 0.59
C ILE A 457 -18.02 -6.68 -0.46
N ASP A 458 -18.68 -6.34 -1.57
CA ASP A 458 -18.97 -7.27 -2.65
C ASP A 458 -18.61 -6.58 -3.96
N VAL A 459 -17.84 -7.26 -4.80
CA VAL A 459 -17.33 -6.73 -6.06
C VAL A 459 -17.44 -7.84 -7.08
N ALA A 460 -18.24 -7.64 -8.11
CA ALA A 460 -18.51 -8.63 -9.13
C ALA A 460 -17.88 -8.24 -10.47
N ALA A 461 -17.44 -9.24 -11.23
CA ALA A 461 -16.80 -9.04 -12.54
C ALA A 461 -17.73 -8.42 -13.59
N ASP A 462 -19.06 -8.49 -13.38
CA ASP A 462 -20.06 -7.84 -14.23
C ASP A 462 -20.20 -6.33 -13.97
N GLY A 463 -19.49 -5.79 -12.98
CA GLY A 463 -19.48 -4.37 -12.66
C GLY A 463 -20.32 -3.97 -11.45
N HIS A 464 -21.02 -4.92 -10.80
CA HIS A 464 -21.71 -4.61 -9.55
C HIS A 464 -20.72 -4.47 -8.40
N ILE A 465 -21.01 -3.53 -7.50
CA ILE A 465 -20.20 -3.32 -6.29
C ILE A 465 -21.08 -2.82 -5.15
N THR A 466 -20.88 -3.37 -3.97
CA THR A 466 -21.47 -2.87 -2.72
C THR A 466 -20.38 -2.24 -1.87
N LEU A 467 -20.55 -0.96 -1.54
CA LEU A 467 -19.65 -0.23 -0.64
C LEU A 467 -20.30 -0.06 0.73
N ASN A 468 -19.53 -0.33 1.78
CA ASN A 468 -19.85 0.12 3.13
C ASN A 468 -19.24 1.49 3.35
N GLY A 469 -20.08 2.52 3.32
CA GLY A 469 -19.67 3.90 3.54
C GLY A 469 -19.57 4.25 5.00
N HIS A 470 -18.49 4.91 5.39
CA HIS A 470 -18.24 5.42 6.73
C HIS A 470 -18.08 6.94 6.68
N ALA A 471 -19.09 7.66 7.15
CA ALA A 471 -19.07 9.11 7.22
C ALA A 471 -19.04 9.57 8.68
N SER A 472 -18.08 10.41 9.03
CA SER A 472 -18.01 11.05 10.33
C SER A 472 -17.58 12.50 10.22
N GLY A 473 -17.96 13.29 11.22
CA GLY A 473 -17.60 14.68 11.30
C GLY A 473 -18.20 15.29 12.55
N PHE A 474 -18.30 16.62 12.54
CA PHE A 474 -18.89 17.36 13.64
C PHE A 474 -20.03 18.25 13.14
N SER A 475 -20.98 18.49 14.03
CA SER A 475 -22.09 19.41 13.80
C SER A 475 -22.01 20.57 14.79
N THR A 476 -22.37 21.77 14.33
CA THR A 476 -22.45 22.98 15.14
C THR A 476 -23.83 23.61 14.97
N PRO A 477 -24.34 24.37 15.96
CA PRO A 477 -25.55 25.15 15.77
C PRO A 477 -25.42 26.10 14.58
N VAL A 478 -26.52 26.38 13.89
CA VAL A 478 -26.54 27.39 12.83
C VAL A 478 -26.43 28.77 13.48
N PHE A 479 -25.27 29.41 13.33
CA PHE A 479 -25.04 30.78 13.79
C PHE A 479 -25.53 31.76 12.71
N LEU A 480 -26.65 32.43 12.97
CA LEU A 480 -27.17 33.48 12.07
C LEU A 480 -26.28 34.72 12.18
N GLU A 481 -25.28 34.82 11.31
CA GLU A 481 -24.28 35.89 11.33
C GLU A 481 -24.89 37.30 11.29
N SER A 482 -26.01 37.48 10.58
CA SER A 482 -26.71 38.76 10.51
C SER A 482 -27.21 39.22 11.88
N ASN A 483 -27.76 38.30 12.66
CA ASN A 483 -28.34 38.59 13.98
C ASN A 483 -27.22 38.86 14.99
N ILE A 484 -26.16 38.04 14.97
CA ILE A 484 -24.99 38.20 15.83
C ILE A 484 -24.31 39.55 15.54
N ARG A 485 -24.02 39.86 14.27
CA ARG A 485 -23.42 41.16 13.87
C ARG A 485 -24.33 42.34 14.21
N GLY A 486 -25.65 42.15 14.13
CA GLY A 486 -26.64 43.15 14.54
C GLY A 486 -26.54 43.48 16.03
N HIS A 487 -26.39 42.46 16.87
CA HIS A 487 -26.31 42.60 18.33
C HIS A 487 -24.97 43.21 18.77
N LEU A 488 -23.88 42.92 18.07
CA LEU A 488 -22.54 43.43 18.39
C LEU A 488 -22.33 44.93 18.11
N LYS A 489 -23.25 45.60 17.40
CA LYS A 489 -23.11 47.02 17.02
C LYS A 489 -22.96 47.90 18.25
N GLY A 490 -21.90 48.72 18.28
CA GLY A 490 -21.68 49.68 19.37
C GLY A 490 -21.40 49.08 20.74
N MET A 491 -21.36 47.74 20.87
CA MET A 491 -20.97 47.09 22.13
C MET A 491 -19.48 47.35 22.42
N SER A 492 -19.11 47.42 23.70
CA SER A 492 -17.70 47.41 24.07
C SER A 492 -17.06 46.06 23.74
N PRO A 493 -15.74 46.00 23.50
CA PRO A 493 -15.05 44.73 23.24
C PRO A 493 -15.29 43.67 24.34
N SER A 494 -15.37 44.09 25.60
CA SER A 494 -15.65 43.19 26.74
C SER A 494 -17.07 42.63 26.72
N ASN A 495 -18.07 43.48 26.46
CA ASN A 495 -19.47 43.05 26.44
C ASN A 495 -19.75 42.19 25.20
N ALA A 496 -19.13 42.53 24.07
CA ALA A 496 -19.15 41.73 22.86
C ALA A 496 -18.56 40.34 23.08
N HIS A 497 -17.40 40.26 23.74
CA HIS A 497 -16.79 38.99 24.12
C HIS A 497 -17.69 38.17 25.03
N ALA A 498 -18.25 38.76 26.10
CA ALA A 498 -19.16 38.06 27.01
C ALA A 498 -20.44 37.56 26.32
N PHE A 499 -21.01 38.35 25.40
CA PHE A 499 -22.15 37.93 24.58
C PHE A 499 -21.80 36.77 23.65
N LEU A 500 -20.63 36.81 23.00
CA LEU A 500 -20.20 35.71 22.13
C LEU A 500 -19.94 34.43 22.93
N GLN A 501 -19.41 34.54 24.15
CA GLN A 501 -19.22 33.40 25.05
C GLN A 501 -20.52 32.81 25.60
N SER A 502 -21.62 33.58 25.64
CA SER A 502 -22.92 33.06 26.09
C SER A 502 -23.69 32.28 25.02
N LEU A 503 -23.21 32.29 23.77
CA LEU A 503 -23.79 31.49 22.70
C LEU A 503 -23.53 29.99 22.92
N PRO A 504 -24.45 29.11 22.51
CA PRO A 504 -24.31 27.67 22.72
C PRO A 504 -23.11 27.10 21.97
N ASN A 505 -22.41 26.16 22.62
CA ASN A 505 -21.26 25.43 22.09
C ASN A 505 -20.06 26.32 21.73
N VAL A 506 -19.92 27.49 22.36
CA VAL A 506 -18.74 28.36 22.22
C VAL A 506 -17.71 28.03 23.29
N VAL A 507 -16.50 27.66 22.87
CA VAL A 507 -15.34 27.38 23.73
C VAL A 507 -14.53 28.65 23.99
N ASP A 508 -14.36 29.47 22.95
CA ASP A 508 -13.64 30.74 23.04
C ASP A 508 -14.24 31.77 22.09
N ALA A 509 -14.10 33.05 22.41
CA ALA A 509 -14.51 34.13 21.55
C ALA A 509 -13.43 35.22 21.59
N ARG A 510 -13.04 35.74 20.42
CA ARG A 510 -12.06 36.82 20.35
C ARG A 510 -12.59 37.93 19.47
N VAL A 511 -12.46 39.16 19.97
CA VAL A 511 -12.91 40.36 19.29
C VAL A 511 -11.68 41.24 19.04
N THR A 512 -11.34 41.44 17.78
CA THR A 512 -10.24 42.31 17.37
C THR A 512 -10.78 43.49 16.56
N GLN A 513 -10.12 44.64 16.67
CA GLN A 513 -10.51 45.87 15.98
C GLN A 513 -9.32 46.41 15.19
N SER A 514 -9.60 47.03 14.05
CA SER A 514 -8.61 47.64 13.16
C SER A 514 -9.16 48.94 12.57
N PRO A 515 -8.35 50.00 12.42
CA PRO A 515 -6.90 50.07 12.68
C PRO A 515 -6.50 50.40 14.13
N PHE A 516 -7.45 50.86 14.96
CA PHE A 516 -7.22 51.21 16.37
C PHE A 516 -8.28 50.56 17.27
N GLY A 517 -7.92 50.27 18.54
CA GLY A 517 -8.85 49.74 19.54
C GLY A 517 -9.72 50.86 20.14
N LEU A 518 -10.97 50.96 19.69
CA LEU A 518 -11.95 51.90 20.23
C LEU A 518 -12.70 51.26 21.41
N PRO A 519 -13.23 52.05 22.36
CA PRO A 519 -13.99 51.49 23.49
C PRO A 519 -15.34 50.87 23.07
N TRP A 520 -15.74 51.04 21.80
CA TRP A 520 -16.94 50.45 21.20
C TRP A 520 -16.62 49.79 19.85
N LEU A 521 -17.43 48.82 19.45
CA LEU A 521 -17.42 48.20 18.13
C LEU A 521 -18.06 49.08 17.06
N PRO A 522 -17.70 48.90 15.77
CA PRO A 522 -18.28 49.66 14.67
C PRO A 522 -19.81 49.70 14.74
N LEU A 523 -20.39 50.88 14.53
CA LEU A 523 -21.84 51.08 14.58
C LEU A 523 -22.56 50.42 13.39
N PHE A 524 -21.83 50.12 12.32
CA PHE A 524 -22.33 49.44 11.13
C PHE A 524 -21.96 47.95 11.15
N SER A 525 -22.95 47.07 11.05
CA SER A 525 -22.72 45.60 11.02
C SER A 525 -21.93 45.14 9.80
N SER A 526 -21.93 45.91 8.71
CA SER A 526 -21.12 45.64 7.51
C SER A 526 -19.62 45.75 7.80
N ARG A 527 -19.22 46.43 8.88
CA ARG A 527 -17.83 46.59 9.33
C ARG A 527 -17.45 45.57 10.42
N ILE A 528 -18.35 44.65 10.76
CA ILE A 528 -18.10 43.55 11.68
C ILE A 528 -18.05 42.25 10.86
N SER A 529 -16.91 41.58 10.86
CA SER A 529 -16.73 40.26 10.26
C SER A 529 -16.85 39.19 11.34
N LEU A 530 -17.66 38.16 11.11
CA LEU A 530 -17.75 37.00 12.00
C LEU A 530 -17.01 35.84 11.34
N LYS A 531 -16.09 35.20 12.07
CA LYS A 531 -15.37 34.01 11.63
C LYS A 531 -15.64 32.90 12.63
N ILE A 532 -16.26 31.82 12.19
CA ILE A 532 -16.53 30.67 13.06
C ILE A 532 -15.43 29.63 12.80
N GLN A 533 -14.75 29.22 13.84
CA GLN A 533 -13.70 28.21 13.81
C GLN A 533 -14.09 27.07 14.73
N GLU A 534 -13.93 25.85 14.25
CA GLU A 534 -14.06 24.68 15.12
C GLU A 534 -12.76 24.51 15.90
N VAL A 535 -12.86 24.41 17.22
CA VAL A 535 -11.74 23.99 18.05
C VAL A 535 -11.99 22.54 18.40
N SER A 536 -11.13 21.66 17.88
CA SER A 536 -11.15 20.22 18.19
C SER A 536 -10.83 20.02 19.68
N GLY A 537 -11.84 20.16 20.53
CA GLY A 537 -11.73 19.83 21.93
C GLY A 537 -11.64 18.32 22.07
N SER A 538 -10.47 17.80 22.42
CA SER A 538 -10.43 16.51 23.13
C SER A 538 -11.30 16.65 24.37
N PRO A 539 -12.26 15.74 24.61
CA PRO A 539 -13.05 15.80 25.84
C PRO A 539 -12.07 15.60 27.00
N SER A 540 -11.92 16.65 27.81
CA SER A 540 -11.25 16.54 29.11
C SER A 540 -12.18 15.74 30.02
N SER A 541 -11.86 14.46 30.19
CA SER A 541 -12.39 13.62 31.27
C SER A 541 -11.91 14.09 32.64
#